data_AF-A0A392VEM5-F1
#
_entry.id   AF-A0A392VEM5-F1
#
_cell.length_a   1.000
_cell.length_b   1.000
_cell.length_c   1.000
_cell.angle_alpha   90.00
_cell.angle_beta   90.00
_cell.angle_gamma   90.00
#
_symmetry.space_group_name_H-M   'P 1'
#
loop_
_entity.id
_entity.type
_entity.pdbx_description
1 polymer ?
#
loop_
_entity_poly.entity_id
_entity_poly.type
_entity_poly.pdbx_seq_one_letter_code
_entity_poly.pdbx_strand_id
1 'polypeptide(L)' 'MNKYRYGLRGDIAQTVSLQYVRDFRDLIQKAYSAEATIEYARQKKEAA' A
#
# COMPACT_ATOMS: atom_id res chain seq x y z
N MET A 1 -14.19 10.00 -2.73
CA MET A 1 -13.09 9.54 -3.62
C MET A 1 -12.84 8.04 -3.37
N ASN A 2 -13.60 7.15 -4.03
CA ASN A 2 -13.49 5.69 -3.79
C ASN A 2 -13.06 4.91 -5.05
N LYS A 3 -12.72 5.60 -6.14
CA LYS A 3 -12.49 5.02 -7.47
C LYS A 3 -11.18 4.24 -7.60
N TYR A 4 -10.26 4.39 -6.66
CA TYR A 4 -8.89 3.91 -6.77
C TYR A 4 -8.54 2.72 -5.86
N ARG A 5 -9.52 2.18 -5.13
CA ARG A 5 -9.33 1.05 -4.21
C ARG A 5 -9.50 -0.31 -4.89
N TYR A 6 -10.12 -0.35 -6.08
CA TYR A 6 -10.41 -1.57 -6.82
C TYR A 6 -9.24 -1.91 -7.74
N GLY A 7 -8.31 -2.74 -7.27
CA GLY A 7 -7.17 -3.23 -8.06
C GLY A 7 -5.87 -3.42 -7.27
N LEU A 8 -5.81 -2.95 -6.02
CA LEU A 8 -4.65 -3.14 -5.14
C LEU A 8 -4.76 -4.50 -4.41
N ARG A 9 -3.60 -5.15 -4.20
CA ARG A 9 -3.47 -6.32 -3.33
C ARG A 9 -4.00 -5.98 -1.94
N GLY A 10 -4.75 -6.89 -1.29
CA GLY A 10 -5.57 -6.55 -0.10
C GLY A 10 -4.81 -5.90 1.06
N ASP A 11 -3.56 -6.32 1.29
CA ASP A 11 -2.60 -5.77 2.25
C ASP A 11 -2.14 -4.34 1.90
N ILE A 12 -1.85 -4.09 0.62
CA ILE A 12 -1.52 -2.76 0.10
C ILE A 12 -2.76 -1.86 0.18
N ALA A 13 -3.93 -2.36 -0.24
CA ALA A 13 -5.19 -1.64 -0.22
C ALA A 13 -5.57 -1.20 1.20
N GLN A 14 -5.35 -2.05 2.21
CA GLN A 14 -5.57 -1.71 3.61
C GLN A 14 -4.65 -0.57 4.06
N THR A 15 -3.35 -0.69 3.77
CA THR A 15 -2.35 0.32 4.15
C THR A 15 -2.57 1.67 3.47
N VAL A 16 -2.92 1.65 2.17
CA VAL A 16 -3.21 2.86 1.39
C VAL A 16 -4.56 3.46 1.79
N SER A 17 -5.56 2.63 2.15
CA SER A 17 -6.88 3.11 2.59
C SER A 17 -6.84 3.82 3.95
N LEU A 18 -5.84 3.55 4.78
CA LEU A 18 -5.61 4.25 6.05
C LEU A 18 -4.98 5.64 5.84
N GLN A 19 -4.45 5.92 4.64
CA GLN A 19 -3.84 7.20 4.32
C GLN A 19 -4.81 8.08 3.54
N TYR A 20 -4.68 9.40 3.71
CA TYR A 20 -5.35 10.35 2.84
C TYR A 20 -4.70 10.32 1.44
N VAL A 21 -5.52 10.05 0.42
CA VAL A 21 -5.11 10.00 -0.98
C VAL A 21 -5.81 11.11 -1.74
N ARG A 22 -5.05 12.09 -2.24
CA ARG A 22 -5.62 13.24 -2.96
C ARG A 22 -5.85 12.98 -4.43
N ASP A 23 -4.89 12.33 -5.08
CA ASP A 23 -4.85 12.19 -6.54
C ASP A 23 -4.36 10.79 -6.94
N PHE A 24 -4.56 10.42 -8.20
CA PHE A 24 -4.12 9.10 -8.70
C PHE A 24 -2.60 8.90 -8.59
N ARG A 25 -1.81 9.97 -8.78
CA ARG A 25 -0.36 9.93 -8.58
C ARG A 25 0.00 9.60 -7.12
N ASP A 26 -0.72 10.22 -6.19
CA ASP A 26 -0.53 10.03 -4.75
C ASP A 26 -0.90 8.59 -4.34
N LEU A 27 -1.94 8.02 -4.95
CA LEU A 27 -2.28 6.61 -4.80
C LEU A 27 -1.13 5.70 -5.24
N ILE A 28 -0.60 5.90 -6.45
CA ILE A 28 0.49 5.05 -6.98
C ILE A 28 1.71 5.13 -6.09
N GLN A 29 2.09 6.34 -5.67
CA GLN A 29 3.25 6.55 -4.82
C GLN A 29 3.09 5.84 -3.46
N LYS A 30 1.91 5.98 -2.84
CA LYS A 30 1.59 5.32 -1.56
C LYS A 30 1.50 3.81 -1.70
N ALA A 31 1.00 3.29 -2.82
CA ALA A 31 0.93 1.86 -3.09
C ALA A 31 2.33 1.25 -3.17
N TYR A 32 3.24 1.88 -3.92
CA TYR A 32 4.65 1.45 -3.99
C TYR A 32 5.33 1.49 -2.62
N SER A 33 5.13 2.55 -1.84
CA SER A 33 5.70 2.64 -0.48
C SER A 33 5.13 1.59 0.47
N ALA A 34 3.83 1.30 0.38
CA ALA A 34 3.19 0.26 1.16
C ALA A 34 3.72 -1.14 0.81
N GLU A 35 3.90 -1.42 -0.48
CA GLU A 35 4.49 -2.69 -0.94
C GLU A 35 5.90 -2.90 -0.37
N ALA A 36 6.77 -1.88 -0.46
CA ALA A 36 8.13 -1.95 0.11
C ALA A 36 8.13 -2.17 1.63
N THR A 37 7.18 -1.57 2.35
CA THR A 37 7.05 -1.73 3.81
C THR A 37 6.58 -3.15 4.17
N ILE A 38 5.64 -3.70 3.40
CA ILE A 38 5.14 -5.08 3.58
C ILE A 38 6.26 -6.08 3.28
N GLU A 39 7.01 -5.87 2.20
CA GLU A 39 8.13 -6.74 1.83
C GLU A 39 9.24 -6.70 2.88
N TYR A 40 9.59 -5.52 3.40
CA TYR A 40 10.53 -5.36 4.49
C TYR A 40 10.08 -6.09 5.77
N ALA A 41 8.80 -5.93 6.14
CA ALA A 41 8.23 -6.62 7.29
C ALA A 41 8.21 -8.14 7.12
N ARG A 42 8.01 -8.63 5.88
CA ARG A 42 8.06 -10.05 5.55
C ARG A 42 9.47 -10.60 5.66
N GLN A 43 10.47 -9.96 5.05
CA GLN A 43 11.87 -10.39 5.16
C GLN A 43 12.34 -10.40 6.62
N LYS A 44 11.94 -9.40 7.41
CA LYS A 44 12.25 -9.34 8.84
C LYS A 44 11.62 -10.49 9.63
N LYS A 45 10.43 -10.96 9.24
CA LYS A 45 9.79 -12.13 9.85
C LYS A 45 10.40 -13.45 9.40
N GLU A 46 10.86 -13.55 8.16
CA GLU A 46 11.55 -14.75 7.65
C GLU A 46 12.98 -14.87 8.19
N ALA A 47 13.59 -13.76 8.62
CA ALA A 47 14.93 -13.72 9.24
C ALA A 47 14.93 -13.91 10.77
N ALA A 48 13.77 -14.13 11.40
CA ALA A 48 13.60 -14.29 12.85
C ALA A 48 13.18 -15.74 13.18
#